data_AF-A0AAD8EPA0-F1
#
_entry.id   AF-A0AAD8EPA0-F1
#
_cell.length_a   1.000
_cell.length_b   1.000
_cell.length_c   1.000
_cell.angle_alpha   90.00
_cell.angle_beta   90.00
_cell.angle_gamma   90.00
#
_symmetry.space_group_name_H-M   'P 1'
#
loop_
_entity.id
_entity.type
_entity.pdbx_description
1 polymer ?
#
loop_
_entity_poly.entity_id
_entity_poly.type
_entity_poly.pdbx_seq_one_letter_code
_entity_poly.pdbx_strand_id
1 'polypeptide(L)'
;MTHVEGQRLVERWDMLQARAEDLQRVRALQREMSALRDELLDLASRVGTMETELQDRDQLENRIQQVKTELAALRDRKTQLLQVNVAVHRFLTDTGHPAAILKDDVADLYRVWDETFQSVSLQLTNLQRVSQAWHQFEIHLSELQNALRSDQNTLRMLDSALQGGAVSPDVATSVRDVAKVLSEKQDSDDILCHSPLILGDTCTTTNLVSTSTTPQSTEGSLSDSGISDSGSEQELSERERRLAALRRLARHMETVLAPGSEALVNMAKRIEQTENELRGLQRACRDLIVRTAVCVEARSQQDGVSNLINKHYKPWVRNSPLHVA
;
A
#
# COMPACT_ATOMS: atom_id res chain seq x y z
N MET A 1 -38.01 31.54 -74.47
CA MET A 1 -37.18 32.01 -73.34
C MET A 1 -37.57 31.24 -72.08
N THR A 2 -38.83 31.36 -71.63
CA THR A 2 -39.46 30.61 -70.52
C THR A 2 -38.91 29.20 -70.19
N HIS A 3 -38.76 28.30 -71.17
CA HIS A 3 -38.26 26.94 -70.92
C HIS A 3 -36.85 26.90 -70.29
N VAL A 4 -35.94 27.77 -70.73
CA VAL A 4 -34.56 27.85 -70.22
C VAL A 4 -34.52 28.45 -68.81
N GLU A 5 -35.46 29.35 -68.51
CA GLU A 5 -35.63 29.94 -67.18
C GLU A 5 -36.21 28.91 -66.19
N GLY A 6 -37.15 28.07 -66.65
CA GLY A 6 -37.68 26.94 -65.88
C GLY A 6 -36.61 25.89 -65.56
N GLN A 7 -35.79 25.48 -66.53
CA GLN A 7 -34.70 24.53 -66.30
C GLN A 7 -33.70 25.05 -65.26
N ARG A 8 -33.26 26.31 -65.38
CA ARG A 8 -32.38 26.97 -64.39
C ARG A 8 -33.00 27.10 -63.00
N LEU A 9 -34.33 27.13 -62.89
CA LEU A 9 -35.00 27.15 -61.58
C LEU A 9 -34.96 25.76 -60.92
N VAL A 10 -35.16 24.69 -61.70
CA VAL A 10 -35.03 23.30 -61.24
C VAL A 10 -33.60 23.01 -60.80
N GLU A 11 -32.59 23.31 -61.64
CA GLU A 11 -31.17 23.16 -61.30
C GLU A 11 -30.81 23.84 -59.96
N ARG A 12 -31.36 25.03 -59.70
CA ARG A 12 -31.13 25.77 -58.45
C ARG A 12 -31.92 25.23 -57.26
N TRP A 13 -33.07 24.60 -57.50
CA TRP A 13 -33.82 23.90 -56.47
C TRP A 13 -33.10 22.62 -56.04
N ASP A 14 -32.66 21.80 -56.99
CA ASP A 14 -31.95 20.54 -56.74
C ASP A 14 -30.63 20.80 -55.98
N MET A 15 -29.87 21.83 -56.40
CA MET A 15 -28.68 22.28 -55.66
C MET A 15 -28.99 22.76 -54.23
N LEU A 16 -30.14 23.41 -54.01
CA LEU A 16 -30.55 23.87 -52.68
C LEU A 16 -30.97 22.69 -51.79
N GLN A 17 -31.71 21.73 -52.36
CA GLN A 17 -32.13 20.51 -51.66
C GLN A 17 -30.91 19.67 -51.23
N ALA A 18 -29.98 19.40 -52.15
CA ALA A 18 -28.75 18.67 -51.82
C ALA A 18 -27.97 19.32 -50.67
N ARG A 19 -27.84 20.67 -50.70
CA ARG A 19 -27.22 21.43 -49.60
C ARG A 19 -27.98 21.34 -48.28
N ALA A 20 -29.31 21.28 -48.31
CA ALA A 20 -30.12 21.13 -47.11
C ALA A 20 -29.99 19.72 -46.51
N GLU A 21 -29.97 18.69 -47.35
CA GLU A 21 -29.69 17.31 -46.93
C GLU A 21 -28.29 17.17 -46.32
N ASP A 22 -27.27 17.77 -46.92
CA ASP A 22 -25.91 17.75 -46.37
C ASP A 22 -25.80 18.48 -45.02
N LEU A 23 -26.42 19.65 -44.88
CA LEU A 23 -26.49 20.35 -43.60
C LEU A 23 -27.24 19.53 -42.53
N GLN A 24 -28.23 18.74 -42.92
CA GLN A 24 -28.93 17.81 -42.03
C GLN A 24 -28.04 16.60 -41.65
N ARG A 25 -27.23 16.06 -42.57
CA ARG A 25 -26.23 15.01 -42.31
C ARG A 25 -25.14 15.48 -41.34
N VAL A 26 -24.55 16.66 -41.58
CA VAL A 26 -23.58 17.31 -40.67
C VAL A 26 -24.18 17.44 -39.27
N ARG A 27 -25.39 18.00 -39.16
CA ARG A 27 -26.11 18.16 -37.87
C ARG A 27 -26.51 16.84 -37.21
N ALA A 28 -26.51 15.70 -37.91
CA ALA A 28 -26.72 14.39 -37.31
C ALA A 28 -25.41 13.87 -36.70
N LEU A 29 -24.34 13.85 -37.48
CA LEU A 29 -23.00 13.46 -37.05
C LEU A 29 -22.53 14.28 -35.83
N GLN A 30 -22.76 15.60 -35.81
CA GLN A 30 -22.41 16.44 -34.66
C GLN A 30 -23.19 16.09 -33.38
N ARG A 31 -24.46 15.66 -33.48
CA ARG A 31 -25.23 15.22 -32.31
C ARG A 31 -24.76 13.85 -31.81
N GLU A 32 -24.47 12.92 -32.72
CA GLU A 32 -23.89 11.62 -32.40
C GLU A 32 -22.51 11.78 -31.72
N MET A 33 -21.66 12.67 -32.24
CA MET A 33 -20.38 13.01 -31.63
C MET A 33 -20.51 13.66 -30.26
N SER A 34 -21.43 14.63 -30.08
CA SER A 34 -21.65 15.25 -28.77
C SER A 34 -22.15 14.25 -27.72
N ALA A 35 -23.09 13.37 -28.09
CA ALA A 35 -23.59 12.34 -27.18
C ALA A 35 -22.50 11.35 -26.76
N LEU A 36 -21.68 10.89 -27.71
CA LEU A 36 -20.53 10.02 -27.43
C LEU A 36 -19.49 10.70 -26.53
N ARG A 37 -19.21 12.00 -26.77
CA ARG A 37 -18.30 12.79 -25.93
C ARG A 37 -18.80 12.90 -24.49
N ASP A 38 -20.09 13.15 -24.32
CA ASP A 38 -20.68 13.33 -22.99
C ASP A 38 -20.80 11.99 -22.24
N GLU A 39 -21.05 10.86 -22.94
CA GLU A 39 -20.91 9.50 -22.36
C GLU A 39 -19.47 9.20 -21.88
N LEU A 40 -18.44 9.66 -22.58
CA LEU A 40 -17.04 9.49 -22.18
C LEU A 40 -16.69 10.31 -20.93
N LEU A 41 -17.21 11.54 -20.82
CA LEU A 41 -17.02 12.39 -19.65
C LEU A 41 -17.80 11.87 -18.42
N ASP A 42 -19.00 11.35 -18.63
CA ASP A 42 -19.78 10.66 -17.60
C ASP A 42 -19.03 9.41 -17.09
N LEU A 43 -18.54 8.54 -17.99
CA LEU A 43 -17.63 7.42 -17.67
C LEU A 43 -16.43 7.87 -16.82
N ALA A 44 -15.73 8.92 -17.23
CA ALA A 44 -14.59 9.46 -16.49
C ALA A 44 -14.99 9.97 -15.10
N SER A 45 -16.13 10.66 -14.99
CA SER A 45 -16.62 11.21 -13.72
C SER A 45 -17.00 10.11 -12.71
N ARG A 46 -17.70 9.05 -13.16
CA ARG A 46 -18.01 7.89 -12.31
C ARG A 46 -16.72 7.25 -11.78
N VAL A 47 -15.73 7.08 -12.65
CA VAL A 47 -14.44 6.47 -12.26
C VAL A 47 -13.60 7.39 -11.35
N GLY A 48 -13.75 8.71 -11.43
CA GLY A 48 -13.19 9.64 -10.44
C GLY A 48 -13.84 9.52 -9.05
N THR A 49 -15.17 9.29 -8.98
CA THR A 49 -15.86 9.04 -7.69
C THR A 49 -15.56 7.67 -7.06
N MET A 50 -14.57 6.92 -7.55
CA MET A 50 -14.21 5.60 -7.03
C MET A 50 -13.25 5.65 -5.84
N GLU A 51 -12.55 6.76 -5.63
CA GLU A 51 -11.35 6.84 -4.76
C GLU A 51 -11.62 7.15 -3.28
N THR A 52 -12.78 7.74 -2.95
CA THR A 52 -12.98 8.44 -1.66
C THR A 52 -13.26 7.56 -0.46
N GLU A 53 -13.96 6.43 -0.64
CA GLU A 53 -14.49 5.64 0.49
C GLU A 53 -14.31 4.13 0.23
N LEU A 54 -13.44 3.50 1.02
CA LEU A 54 -13.30 2.04 1.14
C LEU A 54 -13.20 1.67 2.62
N GLN A 55 -14.05 0.76 3.08
CA GLN A 55 -14.09 0.27 4.46
C GLN A 55 -13.45 -1.11 4.59
N ASP A 56 -13.63 -1.98 3.58
CA ASP A 56 -13.24 -3.39 3.60
C ASP A 56 -12.71 -3.91 2.24
N ARG A 57 -12.30 -5.18 2.23
CA ARG A 57 -11.70 -5.86 1.07
C ARG A 57 -12.72 -6.23 -0.01
N ASP A 58 -13.98 -6.49 0.36
CA ASP A 58 -15.03 -6.87 -0.57
C ASP A 58 -15.50 -5.63 -1.35
N GLN A 59 -15.57 -4.46 -0.70
CA GLN A 59 -15.77 -3.17 -1.35
C GLN A 59 -14.67 -2.89 -2.37
N LEU A 60 -13.40 -3.14 -2.03
CA LEU A 60 -12.27 -2.97 -2.95
C LEU A 60 -12.40 -3.87 -4.20
N GLU A 61 -12.68 -5.18 -4.06
CA GLU A 61 -12.83 -6.04 -5.24
C GLU A 61 -14.12 -5.73 -6.04
N ASN A 62 -15.19 -5.29 -5.38
CA ASN A 62 -16.38 -4.74 -6.05
C ASN A 62 -16.04 -3.48 -6.86
N ARG A 63 -15.24 -2.55 -6.32
CA ARG A 63 -14.78 -1.33 -7.02
C ARG A 63 -13.89 -1.70 -8.20
N ILE A 64 -12.96 -2.63 -8.02
CA ILE A 64 -12.14 -3.22 -9.10
C ILE A 64 -13.03 -3.84 -10.20
N GLN A 65 -14.07 -4.60 -9.83
CA GLN A 65 -14.98 -5.21 -10.80
C GLN A 65 -15.85 -4.19 -11.54
N GLN A 66 -16.24 -3.10 -10.88
CA GLN A 66 -16.91 -1.96 -11.51
C GLN A 66 -15.97 -1.28 -12.53
N VAL A 67 -14.71 -0.96 -12.16
CA VAL A 67 -13.75 -0.38 -13.13
C VAL A 67 -13.49 -1.32 -14.32
N LYS A 68 -13.40 -2.65 -14.10
CA LYS A 68 -13.32 -3.63 -15.21
C LYS A 68 -14.51 -3.52 -16.17
N THR A 69 -15.73 -3.29 -15.66
CA THR A 69 -16.96 -3.12 -16.46
C THR A 69 -16.97 -1.80 -17.23
N GLU A 70 -16.63 -0.69 -16.58
CA GLU A 70 -16.56 0.63 -17.25
C GLU A 70 -15.47 0.64 -18.33
N LEU A 71 -14.33 -0.02 -18.10
CA LEU A 71 -13.26 -0.19 -19.08
C LEU A 71 -13.71 -1.08 -20.27
N ALA A 72 -14.63 -2.02 -20.06
CA ALA A 72 -15.26 -2.76 -21.16
C ALA A 72 -16.20 -1.85 -21.98
N ALA A 73 -17.11 -1.11 -21.32
CA ALA A 73 -17.98 -0.14 -21.99
C ALA A 73 -17.19 0.91 -22.80
N LEU A 74 -16.04 1.35 -22.29
CA LEU A 74 -15.13 2.28 -22.95
C LEU A 74 -14.49 1.70 -24.24
N ARG A 75 -14.30 0.37 -24.32
CA ARG A 75 -13.88 -0.31 -25.57
C ARG A 75 -15.01 -0.36 -26.60
N ASP A 76 -16.25 -0.54 -26.15
CA ASP A 76 -17.43 -0.46 -27.04
C ASP A 76 -17.58 0.96 -27.59
N ARG A 77 -17.36 1.99 -26.76
CA ARG A 77 -17.35 3.40 -27.19
C ARG A 77 -16.24 3.69 -28.19
N LYS A 78 -15.06 3.05 -28.08
CA LYS A 78 -14.02 3.13 -29.14
C LYS A 78 -14.52 2.60 -30.48
N THR A 79 -15.34 1.54 -30.46
CA THR A 79 -15.93 0.94 -31.67
C THR A 79 -16.97 1.86 -32.30
N GLN A 80 -17.79 2.54 -31.49
CA GLN A 80 -18.72 3.58 -31.96
C GLN A 80 -17.98 4.78 -32.55
N LEU A 81 -16.91 5.25 -31.88
CA LEU A 81 -16.06 6.35 -32.35
C LEU A 81 -15.46 6.04 -33.75
N LEU A 82 -14.97 4.82 -33.96
CA LEU A 82 -14.50 4.35 -35.27
C LEU A 82 -15.60 4.34 -36.34
N GLN A 83 -16.84 3.95 -35.99
CA GLN A 83 -17.98 3.99 -36.91
C GLN A 83 -18.36 5.42 -37.31
N VAL A 84 -18.39 6.36 -36.35
CA VAL A 84 -18.66 7.79 -36.62
C VAL A 84 -17.55 8.40 -37.47
N ASN A 85 -16.28 8.08 -37.21
CA ASN A 85 -15.15 8.51 -38.04
C ASN A 85 -15.28 8.01 -39.50
N VAL A 86 -15.63 6.73 -39.71
CA VAL A 86 -15.93 6.19 -41.05
C VAL A 86 -17.13 6.89 -41.70
N ALA A 87 -18.17 7.22 -40.94
CA ALA A 87 -19.33 7.95 -41.45
C ALA A 87 -18.99 9.39 -41.88
N VAL A 88 -18.16 10.10 -41.10
CA VAL A 88 -17.60 11.42 -41.44
C VAL A 88 -16.72 11.33 -42.70
N HIS A 89 -15.79 10.37 -42.78
CA HIS A 89 -14.96 10.17 -43.96
C HIS A 89 -15.75 9.85 -45.22
N ARG A 90 -16.78 9.00 -45.13
CA ARG A 90 -17.67 8.72 -46.26
C ARG A 90 -18.43 9.99 -46.67
N PHE A 91 -19.06 10.69 -45.74
CA PHE A 91 -19.76 11.95 -46.03
C PHE A 91 -18.86 12.98 -46.74
N LEU A 92 -17.63 13.19 -46.23
CA LEU A 92 -16.64 14.08 -46.85
C LEU A 92 -16.27 13.66 -48.29
N THR A 93 -16.21 12.36 -48.56
CA THR A 93 -15.84 11.81 -49.87
C THR A 93 -17.00 11.90 -50.87
N ASP A 94 -18.21 11.54 -50.43
CA ASP A 94 -19.43 11.51 -51.26
C ASP A 94 -19.89 12.92 -51.67
N THR A 95 -19.62 13.94 -50.84
CA THR A 95 -20.11 15.31 -51.03
C THR A 95 -19.03 16.32 -51.43
N GLY A 96 -17.74 16.00 -51.22
CA GLY A 96 -16.64 16.95 -51.32
C GLY A 96 -16.71 18.12 -50.32
N HIS A 97 -17.55 18.04 -49.30
CA HIS A 97 -17.85 19.16 -48.40
C HIS A 97 -16.63 19.52 -47.51
N PRO A 98 -16.23 20.81 -47.40
CA PRO A 98 -15.10 21.24 -46.57
C PRO A 98 -15.47 21.33 -45.09
N ALA A 99 -15.94 20.22 -44.50
CA ALA A 99 -16.31 20.17 -43.08
C ALA A 99 -15.07 19.94 -42.20
N ALA A 100 -14.28 21.00 -41.98
CA ALA A 100 -13.18 21.01 -41.01
C ALA A 100 -13.69 20.65 -39.60
N ILE A 101 -14.78 21.29 -39.18
CA ILE A 101 -15.41 21.10 -37.87
C ILE A 101 -15.68 19.62 -37.57
N LEU A 102 -16.17 18.82 -38.53
CA LEU A 102 -16.40 17.39 -38.32
C LEU A 102 -15.10 16.59 -38.08
N LYS A 103 -13.97 17.04 -38.60
CA LYS A 103 -12.65 16.43 -38.35
C LYS A 103 -12.09 16.86 -36.99
N ASP A 104 -12.31 18.11 -36.63
CA ASP A 104 -11.91 18.68 -35.34
C ASP A 104 -12.72 18.01 -34.20
N ASP A 105 -14.04 17.88 -34.37
CA ASP A 105 -14.96 17.13 -33.48
C ASP A 105 -14.49 15.66 -33.30
N VAL A 106 -14.08 14.97 -34.38
CA VAL A 106 -13.55 13.60 -34.32
C VAL A 106 -12.18 13.55 -33.63
N ALA A 107 -11.30 14.53 -33.84
CA ALA A 107 -9.99 14.59 -33.20
C ALA A 107 -10.10 14.82 -31.68
N ASP A 108 -10.99 15.71 -31.25
CA ASP A 108 -11.28 15.91 -29.82
C ASP A 108 -11.95 14.69 -29.20
N LEU A 109 -12.80 13.95 -29.94
CA LEU A 109 -13.33 12.66 -29.48
C LEU A 109 -12.24 11.62 -29.24
N TYR A 110 -11.26 11.47 -30.14
CA TYR A 110 -10.11 10.59 -29.92
C TYR A 110 -9.34 11.01 -28.67
N ARG A 111 -9.07 12.31 -28.52
CA ARG A 111 -8.35 12.86 -27.36
C ARG A 111 -9.08 12.58 -26.05
N VAL A 112 -10.37 12.87 -25.95
CA VAL A 112 -11.19 12.60 -24.77
C VAL A 112 -11.28 11.08 -24.49
N TRP A 113 -11.35 10.24 -25.54
CA TRP A 113 -11.31 8.79 -25.38
C TRP A 113 -9.96 8.30 -24.81
N ASP A 114 -8.83 8.79 -25.33
CA ASP A 114 -7.48 8.41 -24.89
C ASP A 114 -7.19 8.92 -23.46
N GLU A 115 -7.58 10.16 -23.14
CA GLU A 115 -7.50 10.74 -21.78
C GLU A 115 -8.32 9.90 -20.78
N THR A 116 -9.57 9.57 -21.13
CA THR A 116 -10.45 8.72 -20.32
C THR A 116 -9.88 7.31 -20.16
N PHE A 117 -9.41 6.70 -21.25
CA PHE A 117 -8.87 5.33 -21.23
C PHE A 117 -7.60 5.21 -20.38
N GLN A 118 -6.71 6.21 -20.43
CA GLN A 118 -5.54 6.29 -19.57
C GLN A 118 -5.93 6.44 -18.09
N SER A 119 -6.87 7.33 -17.78
CA SER A 119 -7.37 7.53 -16.40
C SER A 119 -7.99 6.25 -15.82
N VAL A 120 -8.96 5.65 -16.53
CA VAL A 120 -9.66 4.43 -16.08
C VAL A 120 -8.70 3.24 -15.95
N SER A 121 -7.70 3.11 -16.84
CA SER A 121 -6.68 2.05 -16.76
C SER A 121 -5.69 2.27 -15.61
N LEU A 122 -5.29 3.51 -15.33
CA LEU A 122 -4.47 3.86 -14.18
C LEU A 122 -5.21 3.53 -12.87
N GLN A 123 -6.51 3.87 -12.78
CA GLN A 123 -7.32 3.54 -11.60
C GLN A 123 -7.45 2.03 -11.38
N LEU A 124 -7.68 1.25 -12.44
CA LEU A 124 -7.67 -0.22 -12.32
C LEU A 124 -6.33 -0.74 -11.79
N THR A 125 -5.22 -0.21 -12.31
CA THR A 125 -3.85 -0.59 -11.89
C THR A 125 -3.58 -0.21 -10.43
N ASN A 126 -4.08 0.94 -9.98
CA ASN A 126 -3.96 1.43 -8.61
C ASN A 126 -4.75 0.55 -7.64
N LEU A 127 -6.03 0.28 -7.91
CA LEU A 127 -6.87 -0.57 -7.06
C LEU A 127 -6.34 -2.01 -7.01
N GLN A 128 -5.82 -2.55 -8.12
CA GLN A 128 -5.16 -3.86 -8.14
C GLN A 128 -3.91 -3.91 -7.25
N ARG A 129 -3.09 -2.85 -7.24
CA ARG A 129 -1.92 -2.72 -6.36
C ARG A 129 -2.32 -2.70 -4.89
N VAL A 130 -3.40 -1.97 -4.55
CA VAL A 130 -3.98 -1.95 -3.21
C VAL A 130 -4.49 -3.33 -2.80
N SER A 131 -5.20 -4.05 -3.69
CA SER A 131 -5.70 -5.41 -3.41
C SER A 131 -4.57 -6.41 -3.16
N GLN A 132 -3.46 -6.31 -3.91
CA GLN A 132 -2.26 -7.11 -3.67
C GLN A 132 -1.60 -6.78 -2.33
N ALA A 133 -1.43 -5.49 -1.99
CA ALA A 133 -0.85 -5.05 -0.72
C ALA A 133 -1.73 -5.44 0.48
N TRP A 134 -3.06 -5.33 0.35
CA TRP A 134 -4.05 -5.78 1.33
C TRP A 134 -3.88 -7.29 1.60
N HIS A 135 -3.79 -8.09 0.53
CA HIS A 135 -3.64 -9.54 0.67
C HIS A 135 -2.31 -9.92 1.36
N GLN A 136 -1.20 -9.25 1.03
CA GLN A 136 0.09 -9.42 1.71
C GLN A 136 0.03 -9.03 3.19
N PHE A 137 -0.66 -7.93 3.52
CA PHE A 137 -0.89 -7.49 4.88
C PHE A 137 -1.65 -8.54 5.70
N GLU A 138 -2.72 -9.11 5.13
CA GLU A 138 -3.50 -10.16 5.79
C GLU A 138 -2.70 -11.45 6.03
N ILE A 139 -1.88 -11.88 5.06
CA ILE A 139 -0.98 -13.03 5.22
C ILE A 139 0.02 -12.74 6.37
N HIS A 140 0.82 -11.68 6.26
CA HIS A 140 1.86 -11.35 7.24
C HIS A 140 1.31 -11.16 8.66
N LEU A 141 0.11 -10.58 8.79
CA LEU A 141 -0.56 -10.40 10.08
C LEU A 141 -1.02 -11.74 10.65
N SER A 142 -1.62 -12.61 9.83
CA SER A 142 -2.04 -13.94 10.28
C SER A 142 -0.86 -14.81 10.72
N GLU A 143 0.26 -14.75 9.99
CA GLU A 143 1.50 -15.43 10.37
C GLU A 143 2.05 -14.92 11.70
N LEU A 144 2.13 -13.59 11.87
CA LEU A 144 2.62 -12.97 13.10
C LEU A 144 1.73 -13.34 14.29
N GLN A 145 0.40 -13.24 14.15
CA GLN A 145 -0.55 -13.62 15.20
C GLN A 145 -0.48 -15.12 15.56
N ASN A 146 -0.32 -16.00 14.57
CA ASN A 146 -0.14 -17.44 14.81
C ASN A 146 1.20 -17.72 15.53
N ALA A 147 2.27 -17.04 15.15
CA ALA A 147 3.58 -17.19 15.78
C ALA A 147 3.59 -16.65 17.22
N LEU A 148 3.01 -15.46 17.50
CA LEU A 148 2.86 -14.94 18.87
C LEU A 148 1.99 -15.85 19.74
N ARG A 149 0.94 -16.46 19.20
CA ARG A 149 0.12 -17.46 19.91
C ARG A 149 0.92 -18.72 20.25
N SER A 150 1.83 -19.13 19.36
CA SER A 150 2.78 -20.23 19.63
C SER A 150 3.71 -19.88 20.79
N ASP A 151 4.35 -18.70 20.76
CA ASP A 151 5.25 -18.27 21.84
C ASP A 151 4.51 -18.14 23.18
N GLN A 152 3.26 -17.63 23.17
CA GLN A 152 2.43 -17.55 24.37
C GLN A 152 2.17 -18.91 25.01
N ASN A 153 1.95 -19.94 24.18
CA ASN A 153 1.77 -21.31 24.67
C ASN A 153 3.09 -21.88 25.22
N THR A 154 4.22 -21.67 24.53
CA THR A 154 5.55 -22.09 25.01
C THR A 154 5.90 -21.41 26.34
N LEU A 155 5.67 -20.10 26.47
CA LEU A 155 5.87 -19.36 27.72
C LEU A 155 5.00 -19.90 28.85
N ARG A 156 3.72 -20.23 28.61
CA ARG A 156 2.86 -20.89 29.62
C ARG A 156 3.37 -22.27 30.05
N MET A 157 3.89 -23.08 29.11
CA MET A 157 4.43 -24.40 29.42
C MET A 157 5.72 -24.29 30.27
N LEU A 158 6.61 -23.36 29.92
CA LEU A 158 7.84 -23.09 30.68
C LEU A 158 7.54 -22.51 32.07
N ASP A 159 6.58 -21.59 32.17
CA ASP A 159 6.09 -21.05 33.45
C ASP A 159 5.52 -22.16 34.35
N SER A 160 4.71 -23.05 33.79
CA SER A 160 4.15 -24.21 34.51
C SER A 160 5.24 -25.17 35.00
N ALA A 161 6.29 -25.40 34.20
CA ALA A 161 7.42 -26.25 34.59
C ALA A 161 8.24 -25.65 35.75
N LEU A 162 8.44 -24.33 35.76
CA LEU A 162 9.09 -23.63 36.86
C LEU A 162 8.23 -23.62 38.13
N GLN A 163 6.91 -23.40 38.02
CA GLN A 163 5.97 -23.51 39.14
C GLN A 163 5.97 -24.93 39.76
N GLY A 164 6.12 -25.98 38.93
CA GLY A 164 6.29 -27.36 39.39
C GLY A 164 7.64 -27.68 40.04
N GLY A 165 8.51 -26.69 40.27
CA GLY A 165 9.85 -26.87 40.86
C GLY A 165 10.88 -27.52 39.93
N ALA A 166 10.51 -27.84 38.69
CA ALA A 166 11.30 -28.58 37.71
C ALA A 166 12.26 -27.67 36.92
N VAL A 167 13.12 -26.94 37.63
CA VAL A 167 14.13 -26.05 37.04
C VAL A 167 15.30 -26.88 36.50
N SER A 168 15.06 -27.60 35.40
CA SER A 168 16.10 -28.30 34.63
C SER A 168 16.98 -27.30 33.88
N PRO A 169 18.27 -27.56 33.63
CA PRO A 169 19.06 -26.76 32.68
C PRO A 169 18.37 -26.59 31.32
N ASP A 170 17.61 -27.60 30.86
CA ASP A 170 16.86 -27.57 29.59
C ASP A 170 15.71 -26.55 29.58
N VAL A 171 15.12 -26.29 30.75
CA VAL A 171 14.11 -25.23 30.90
C VAL A 171 14.80 -23.86 30.83
N ALA A 172 15.99 -23.73 31.44
CA ALA A 172 16.75 -22.48 31.41
C ALA A 172 17.35 -22.14 30.02
N THR A 173 17.70 -23.14 29.21
CA THR A 173 18.03 -22.92 27.78
C THR A 173 16.79 -22.58 26.98
N SER A 174 15.69 -23.33 27.11
CA SER A 174 14.46 -23.06 26.36
C SER A 174 13.87 -21.67 26.65
N VAL A 175 13.89 -21.21 27.91
CA VAL A 175 13.53 -19.82 28.28
C VAL A 175 14.44 -18.80 27.59
N ARG A 176 15.75 -19.07 27.46
CA ARG A 176 16.71 -18.21 26.77
C ARG A 176 16.49 -18.19 25.25
N ASP A 177 16.11 -19.31 24.65
CA ASP A 177 15.85 -19.40 23.21
C ASP A 177 14.56 -18.67 22.83
N VAL A 178 13.49 -18.81 23.63
CA VAL A 178 12.27 -18.00 23.48
C VAL A 178 12.55 -16.52 23.71
N ALA A 179 13.38 -16.17 24.70
CA ALA A 179 13.84 -14.80 24.90
C ALA A 179 14.56 -14.26 23.66
N LYS A 180 15.45 -15.04 23.03
CA LYS A 180 16.16 -14.62 21.82
C LYS A 180 15.25 -14.37 20.61
N VAL A 181 14.12 -15.07 20.51
CA VAL A 181 13.11 -14.86 19.45
C VAL A 181 12.25 -13.61 19.70
N LEU A 182 12.01 -13.27 20.97
CA LEU A 182 11.16 -12.14 21.37
C LEU A 182 11.92 -10.84 21.68
N SER A 183 13.22 -10.91 22.00
CA SER A 183 13.97 -9.74 22.49
C SER A 183 14.44 -8.85 21.35
N GLU A 184 13.81 -7.70 21.25
CA GLU A 184 14.48 -6.39 21.11
C GLU A 184 15.89 -6.45 21.74
N LYS A 185 16.96 -6.30 20.94
CA LYS A 185 18.33 -6.15 21.48
C LYS A 185 18.60 -4.66 21.73
N GLN A 186 18.16 -4.20 22.88
CA GLN A 186 18.43 -2.85 23.36
C GLN A 186 19.88 -2.74 23.87
N ASP A 187 20.83 -2.66 22.93
CA ASP A 187 22.17 -2.16 23.25
C ASP A 187 22.04 -0.73 23.78
N SER A 188 22.69 -0.48 24.92
CA SER A 188 22.43 0.71 25.73
C SER A 188 23.32 1.88 25.31
N ASP A 189 22.76 2.80 24.52
CA ASP A 189 23.24 4.18 24.40
C ASP A 189 22.04 5.14 24.35
N ASP A 190 21.81 5.84 25.47
CA ASP A 190 21.00 7.06 25.47
C ASP A 190 21.76 8.19 24.77
N ILE A 191 21.06 9.04 23.99
CA ILE A 191 21.21 10.51 23.90
C ILE A 191 20.31 11.02 22.75
N LEU A 192 19.22 11.72 23.12
CA LEU A 192 18.28 12.44 22.22
C LEU A 192 17.45 11.54 21.27
N CYS A 193 16.19 11.85 20.92
CA CYS A 193 15.52 13.15 20.95
C CYS A 193 14.22 13.16 21.76
N HIS A 194 14.19 13.91 22.87
CA HIS A 194 12.96 14.56 23.32
C HIS A 194 12.73 15.81 22.47
N SER A 195 11.60 15.88 21.76
CA SER A 195 11.16 17.09 21.04
C SER A 195 10.07 17.81 21.83
N PRO A 196 10.39 18.88 22.59
CA PRO A 196 9.38 19.76 23.16
C PRO A 196 8.80 20.70 22.10
N LEU A 197 7.48 20.80 22.04
CA LEU A 197 6.77 21.83 21.25
C LEU A 197 6.94 23.20 21.92
N ILE A 198 7.55 24.17 21.24
CA ILE A 198 7.49 25.61 21.58
C ILE A 198 7.22 26.43 20.31
N LEU A 199 6.50 27.53 20.49
CA LEU A 199 5.96 28.44 19.46
C LEU A 199 6.81 29.73 19.35
N GLY A 200 6.71 30.43 18.21
CA GLY A 200 7.32 31.75 17.98
C GLY A 200 8.66 31.71 17.21
N ASP A 201 9.03 32.69 16.38
CA ASP A 201 8.39 33.99 16.13
C ASP A 201 8.42 34.41 14.64
N THR A 202 7.62 35.42 14.31
CA THR A 202 7.49 36.03 12.98
C THR A 202 8.65 36.95 12.60
N CYS A 203 9.04 36.95 11.32
CA CYS A 203 9.72 38.06 10.64
C CYS A 203 9.11 38.29 9.24
N THR A 204 9.22 39.50 8.71
CA THR A 204 8.24 40.07 7.75
C THR A 204 8.90 40.66 6.49
N THR A 205 8.30 40.49 5.29
CA THR A 205 8.43 41.34 4.05
C THR A 205 9.86 41.68 3.51
N THR A 206 10.26 41.62 2.23
CA THR A 206 9.65 41.61 0.86
C THR A 206 10.83 41.28 -0.14
N ASN A 207 10.91 41.39 -1.48
CA ASN A 207 10.16 41.82 -2.71
C ASN A 207 10.94 41.21 -3.95
N LEU A 208 10.73 41.40 -5.27
CA LEU A 208 9.81 42.15 -6.16
C LEU A 208 9.78 41.48 -7.57
N VAL A 209 8.61 41.27 -8.17
CA VAL A 209 8.25 41.32 -9.63
C VAL A 209 9.27 40.92 -10.74
N SER A 210 9.04 39.72 -11.32
CA SER A 210 8.75 39.44 -12.77
C SER A 210 9.76 39.46 -13.95
N THR A 211 9.39 38.65 -14.96
CA THR A 211 9.61 38.71 -16.44
C THR A 211 10.86 38.12 -17.14
N SER A 212 10.69 36.85 -17.55
CA SER A 212 10.79 36.37 -18.98
C SER A 212 12.13 35.94 -19.63
N THR A 213 11.96 35.15 -20.71
CA THR A 213 12.91 34.67 -21.74
C THR A 213 13.97 33.60 -21.40
N THR A 214 13.84 32.48 -22.12
CA THR A 214 14.86 31.47 -22.49
C THR A 214 15.76 32.00 -23.63
N PRO A 215 16.88 31.34 -24.07
CA PRO A 215 17.20 29.92 -23.95
C PRO A 215 18.68 29.51 -23.69
N GLN A 216 18.90 28.20 -23.76
CA GLN A 216 20.11 27.51 -24.25
C GLN A 216 21.22 27.11 -23.25
N SER A 217 21.25 25.79 -22.99
CA SER A 217 22.36 24.89 -22.61
C SER A 217 23.69 25.46 -22.07
N THR A 218 24.11 24.96 -20.90
CA THR A 218 25.42 24.31 -20.70
C THR A 218 25.25 23.18 -19.66
N GLU A 219 26.17 22.22 -19.66
CA GLU A 219 26.18 21.03 -18.80
C GLU A 219 26.52 21.35 -17.33
N GLY A 220 26.23 20.41 -16.42
CA GLY A 220 26.85 20.41 -15.08
C GLY A 220 25.92 20.51 -13.87
N SER A 221 25.15 19.45 -13.59
CA SER A 221 24.70 19.14 -12.21
C SER A 221 24.38 17.65 -12.06
N LEU A 222 25.36 16.89 -11.59
CA LEU A 222 25.14 15.57 -11.01
C LEU A 222 24.48 15.78 -9.64
N SER A 223 23.15 15.93 -9.62
CA SER A 223 22.39 15.99 -8.37
C SER A 223 22.32 14.59 -7.77
N ASP A 224 23.33 14.27 -6.97
CA ASP A 224 23.33 13.15 -6.03
C ASP A 224 22.28 13.39 -4.94
N SER A 225 21.01 13.17 -5.30
CA SER A 225 19.90 13.10 -4.35
C SER A 225 19.94 11.75 -3.64
N GLY A 226 21.01 11.51 -2.87
CA GLY A 226 21.15 10.40 -1.96
C GLY A 226 20.04 10.45 -0.90
N ILE A 227 18.93 9.76 -1.16
CA ILE A 227 17.81 9.59 -0.23
C ILE A 227 18.18 8.63 0.90
N SER A 228 19.08 9.09 1.77
CA SER A 228 19.47 8.42 3.01
C SER A 228 18.35 8.47 4.05
N ASP A 229 17.30 7.68 3.86
CA ASP A 229 16.34 7.33 4.92
C ASP A 229 17.00 6.38 5.93
N SER A 230 17.88 6.93 6.77
CA SER A 230 18.60 6.19 7.82
C SER A 230 17.77 6.17 9.10
N GLY A 231 16.93 5.13 9.25
CA GLY A 231 16.00 4.97 10.38
C GLY A 231 15.91 3.55 10.94
N SER A 232 16.97 3.09 11.61
CA SER A 232 16.98 1.94 12.53
C SER A 232 16.29 0.63 12.07
N GLU A 233 16.81 -0.02 11.02
CA GLU A 233 16.61 -1.49 10.78
C GLU A 233 17.60 -2.35 11.60
N GLN A 234 18.51 -1.71 12.34
CA GLN A 234 19.57 -2.31 13.14
C GLN A 234 18.98 -3.06 14.35
N GLU A 235 19.05 -4.39 14.32
CA GLU A 235 18.77 -5.33 15.43
C GLU A 235 17.33 -5.41 16.01
N LEU A 236 16.32 -5.05 15.21
CA LEU A 236 14.94 -5.51 15.48
C LEU A 236 14.83 -7.05 15.42
N SER A 237 14.11 -7.64 16.38
CA SER A 237 13.79 -9.07 16.39
C SER A 237 12.97 -9.48 15.15
N GLU A 238 12.85 -10.79 14.89
CA GLU A 238 12.06 -11.28 13.74
C GLU A 238 10.60 -10.80 13.81
N ARG A 239 10.05 -10.66 15.02
CA ARG A 239 8.64 -10.28 15.23
C ARG A 239 8.43 -8.79 15.07
N GLU A 240 9.37 -7.97 15.53
CA GLU A 240 9.40 -6.53 15.24
C GLU A 240 9.63 -6.26 13.75
N ARG A 241 10.48 -7.05 13.07
CA ARG A 241 10.71 -6.96 11.62
C ARG A 241 9.43 -7.27 10.82
N ARG A 242 8.69 -8.31 11.19
CA ARG A 242 7.35 -8.62 10.63
C ARG A 242 6.36 -7.48 10.90
N LEU A 243 6.37 -6.89 12.10
CA LEU A 243 5.52 -5.75 12.45
C LEU A 243 5.88 -4.48 11.67
N ALA A 244 7.17 -4.20 11.45
CA ALA A 244 7.65 -3.10 10.63
C ALA A 244 7.24 -3.28 9.15
N ALA A 245 7.28 -4.50 8.62
CA ALA A 245 6.77 -4.81 7.29
C ALA A 245 5.25 -4.55 7.18
N LEU A 246 4.45 -4.88 8.20
CA LEU A 246 3.01 -4.53 8.24
C LEU A 246 2.78 -3.02 8.23
N ARG A 247 3.55 -2.24 9.02
CA ARG A 247 3.51 -0.77 9.00
C ARG A 247 3.99 -0.14 7.69
N ARG A 248 4.79 -0.86 6.89
CA ARG A 248 5.21 -0.44 5.53
C ARG A 248 4.12 -0.74 4.50
N LEU A 249 3.44 -1.89 4.60
CA LEU A 249 2.31 -2.23 3.73
C LEU A 249 1.13 -1.27 3.92
N ALA A 250 0.76 -0.97 5.17
CA ALA A 250 -0.30 0.01 5.45
C ALA A 250 0.01 1.39 4.84
N ARG A 251 1.23 1.90 5.04
CA ARG A 251 1.69 3.17 4.44
C ARG A 251 1.80 3.13 2.91
N HIS A 252 2.03 1.97 2.29
CA HIS A 252 1.95 1.85 0.83
C HIS A 252 0.51 1.95 0.30
N MET A 253 -0.46 1.44 1.05
CA MET A 253 -1.87 1.55 0.69
C MET A 253 -2.41 2.98 0.89
N GLU A 254 -1.89 3.67 1.91
CA GLU A 254 -2.15 5.09 2.18
C GLU A 254 -1.71 6.04 1.04
N THR A 255 -0.80 5.64 0.15
CA THR A 255 -0.47 6.45 -1.05
C THR A 255 -1.48 6.33 -2.20
N VAL A 256 -2.56 5.56 -2.02
CA VAL A 256 -3.61 5.32 -3.04
C VAL A 256 -5.02 5.47 -2.45
N LEU A 257 -5.20 5.16 -1.16
CA LEU A 257 -6.47 5.31 -0.45
C LEU A 257 -6.63 6.73 0.12
N ALA A 258 -7.88 7.17 0.28
CA ALA A 258 -8.19 8.42 0.96
C ALA A 258 -7.58 8.45 2.38
N PRO A 259 -6.90 9.54 2.80
CA PRO A 259 -6.34 9.66 4.14
C PRO A 259 -7.39 9.50 5.24
N GLY A 260 -7.11 8.67 6.24
CA GLY A 260 -8.06 8.38 7.32
C GLY A 260 -9.26 7.51 6.92
N SER A 261 -9.27 6.91 5.72
CA SER A 261 -10.29 5.94 5.31
C SER A 261 -10.43 4.78 6.30
N GLU A 262 -11.65 4.27 6.47
CA GLU A 262 -11.97 3.25 7.47
C GLU A 262 -11.15 1.95 7.28
N ALA A 263 -10.81 1.60 6.04
CA ALA A 263 -9.84 0.55 5.73
C ALA A 263 -8.50 0.75 6.46
N LEU A 264 -7.88 1.93 6.34
CA LEU A 264 -6.60 2.26 6.97
C LEU A 264 -6.72 2.29 8.51
N VAL A 265 -7.81 2.84 9.04
CA VAL A 265 -8.09 2.86 10.50
C VAL A 265 -8.20 1.44 11.05
N ASN A 266 -8.92 0.55 10.36
CA ASN A 266 -9.04 -0.86 10.73
C ASN A 266 -7.71 -1.62 10.62
N MET A 267 -6.85 -1.30 9.65
CA MET A 267 -5.49 -1.85 9.57
C MET A 267 -4.59 -1.36 10.70
N ALA A 268 -4.58 -0.05 11.00
CA ALA A 268 -3.80 0.53 12.08
C ALA A 268 -4.16 -0.10 13.43
N LYS A 269 -5.45 -0.24 13.73
CA LYS A 269 -5.97 -0.90 14.94
C LYS A 269 -5.54 -2.38 15.03
N ARG A 270 -5.50 -3.10 13.92
CA ARG A 270 -5.01 -4.50 13.86
C ARG A 270 -3.49 -4.60 14.10
N ILE A 271 -2.71 -3.66 13.57
CA ILE A 271 -1.27 -3.53 13.87
C ILE A 271 -1.08 -3.25 15.37
N GLU A 272 -1.77 -2.26 15.92
CA GLU A 272 -1.66 -1.84 17.31
C GLU A 272 -2.03 -2.97 18.30
N GLN A 273 -3.07 -3.75 18.00
CA GLN A 273 -3.43 -4.92 18.82
C GLN A 273 -2.28 -5.94 18.86
N THR A 274 -1.78 -6.36 17.69
CA THR A 274 -0.74 -7.39 17.60
C THR A 274 0.63 -6.88 18.09
N GLU A 275 0.87 -5.58 18.05
CA GLU A 275 1.99 -4.92 18.74
C GLU A 275 1.85 -4.99 20.27
N ASN A 276 0.68 -4.68 20.82
CA ASN A 276 0.42 -4.76 22.25
C ASN A 276 0.49 -6.23 22.77
N GLU A 277 0.09 -7.20 21.94
CA GLU A 277 0.29 -8.63 22.19
C GLU A 277 1.78 -8.98 22.29
N LEU A 278 2.61 -8.55 21.32
CA LEU A 278 4.06 -8.74 21.34
C LEU A 278 4.72 -8.07 22.56
N ARG A 279 4.41 -6.80 22.85
CA ARG A 279 4.89 -6.09 24.06
C ARG A 279 4.42 -6.76 25.35
N GLY A 280 3.30 -7.49 25.33
CA GLY A 280 2.85 -8.36 26.43
C GLY A 280 3.73 -9.59 26.62
N LEU A 281 4.02 -10.32 25.54
CA LEU A 281 4.84 -11.52 25.56
C LEU A 281 6.31 -11.24 25.91
N GLN A 282 6.86 -10.12 25.43
CA GLN A 282 8.20 -9.66 25.80
C GLN A 282 8.33 -9.43 27.32
N ARG A 283 7.34 -8.79 27.95
CA ARG A 283 7.31 -8.61 29.42
C ARG A 283 7.20 -9.95 30.15
N ALA A 284 6.23 -10.79 29.78
CA ALA A 284 6.06 -12.12 30.38
C ALA A 284 7.32 -13.00 30.24
N CYS A 285 8.06 -12.88 29.13
CA CYS A 285 9.34 -13.55 28.93
C CYS A 285 10.44 -12.98 29.83
N ARG A 286 10.58 -11.65 29.92
CA ARG A 286 11.52 -10.97 30.84
C ARG A 286 11.26 -11.40 32.31
N ASP A 287 10.00 -11.45 32.75
CA ASP A 287 9.60 -11.94 34.08
C ASP A 287 9.90 -13.44 34.30
N LEU A 288 9.85 -14.25 33.23
CA LEU A 288 10.18 -15.67 33.26
C LEU A 288 11.69 -15.91 33.36
N ILE A 289 12.51 -15.13 32.66
CA ILE A 289 13.98 -15.16 32.74
C ILE A 289 14.44 -14.85 34.17
N VAL A 290 13.93 -13.78 34.77
CA VAL A 290 14.30 -13.37 36.14
C VAL A 290 13.98 -14.46 37.15
N ARG A 291 12.77 -15.03 37.11
CA ARG A 291 12.38 -16.15 37.99
C ARG A 291 13.19 -17.41 37.74
N THR A 292 13.54 -17.70 36.49
CA THR A 292 14.43 -18.83 36.14
C THR A 292 15.82 -18.64 36.76
N ALA A 293 16.42 -17.45 36.66
CA ALA A 293 17.73 -17.16 37.22
C ALA A 293 17.75 -17.34 38.75
N VAL A 294 16.79 -16.74 39.46
CA VAL A 294 16.66 -16.87 40.92
C VAL A 294 16.53 -18.33 41.35
N CYS A 295 15.76 -19.16 40.62
CA CYS A 295 15.63 -20.59 40.93
C CYS A 295 16.91 -21.40 40.66
N VAL A 296 17.70 -21.03 39.65
CA VAL A 296 19.02 -21.65 39.36
C VAL A 296 20.05 -21.27 40.43
N GLU A 297 20.08 -20.02 40.88
CA GLU A 297 20.92 -19.56 41.97
C GLU A 297 20.57 -20.25 43.30
N ALA A 298 19.28 -20.35 43.63
CA ALA A 298 18.81 -21.03 44.84
C ALA A 298 19.26 -22.51 44.89
N ARG A 299 19.11 -23.24 43.78
CA ARG A 299 19.62 -24.63 43.66
C ARG A 299 21.14 -24.69 43.84
N SER A 300 21.88 -23.79 43.20
CA SER A 300 23.35 -23.73 43.29
C SER A 300 23.85 -23.53 44.72
N GLN A 301 23.16 -22.70 45.51
CA GLN A 301 23.46 -22.50 46.93
C GLN A 301 23.11 -23.75 47.76
N GLN A 302 21.97 -24.39 47.50
CA GLN A 302 21.51 -25.58 48.21
C GLN A 302 22.41 -26.80 47.98
N ASP A 303 22.89 -27.00 46.76
CA ASP A 303 23.90 -28.02 46.43
C ASP A 303 25.27 -27.70 47.05
N GLY A 304 25.65 -26.43 47.12
CA GLY A 304 26.86 -25.96 47.81
C GLY A 304 26.85 -26.31 49.31
N VAL A 305 25.76 -26.00 50.01
CA VAL A 305 25.57 -26.33 51.43
C VAL A 305 25.56 -27.85 51.65
N SER A 306 24.85 -28.59 50.80
CA SER A 306 24.78 -30.06 50.87
C SER A 306 26.16 -30.72 50.71
N ASN A 307 26.98 -30.22 49.77
CA ASN A 307 28.36 -30.67 49.60
C ASN A 307 29.28 -30.30 50.79
N LEU A 308 29.02 -29.18 51.46
CA LEU A 308 29.79 -28.76 52.64
C LEU A 308 29.51 -29.69 53.85
N ILE A 309 28.23 -30.01 54.09
CA ILE A 309 27.80 -30.97 55.12
C ILE A 309 28.40 -32.36 54.84
N ASN A 310 28.31 -32.85 53.61
CA ASN A 310 28.84 -34.16 53.21
C ASN A 310 30.39 -34.24 53.29
N LYS A 311 31.10 -33.12 53.13
CA LYS A 311 32.55 -33.04 53.41
C LYS A 311 32.89 -33.12 54.90
N HIS A 312 32.03 -32.61 55.78
CA HIS A 312 32.23 -32.71 57.24
C HIS A 312 31.91 -34.10 57.80
N TYR A 313 31.07 -34.87 57.11
CA TYR A 313 30.61 -36.21 57.56
C TYR A 313 31.37 -37.40 56.93
N LYS A 314 32.65 -37.23 56.54
CA LYS A 314 33.52 -38.36 56.16
C LYS A 314 34.19 -39.00 57.38
N PRO A 315 33.90 -40.27 57.73
CA PRO A 315 34.61 -40.96 58.79
C PRO A 315 36.08 -41.22 58.40
N TRP A 316 37.00 -41.13 59.36
CA TRP A 316 38.41 -41.52 59.19
C TRP A 316 38.54 -43.05 59.11
N VAL A 317 38.25 -43.65 57.95
CA VAL A 317 38.64 -45.03 57.64
C VAL A 317 40.14 -45.03 57.33
N ARG A 318 40.95 -45.06 58.38
CA ARG A 318 42.42 -45.00 58.31
C ARG A 318 42.99 -46.37 57.96
N ASN A 319 43.30 -46.60 56.67
CA ASN A 319 44.12 -47.74 56.27
C ASN A 319 45.43 -47.77 57.05
N SER A 320 45.83 -48.93 57.55
CA SER A 320 47.18 -49.22 58.06
C SER A 320 47.44 -50.72 57.93
N PRO A 321 48.45 -51.16 57.14
CA PRO A 321 48.75 -52.57 56.94
C PRO A 321 49.68 -53.10 58.04
N LEU A 322 49.51 -54.37 58.41
CA LEU A 322 50.56 -55.17 59.04
C LEU A 322 50.64 -56.53 58.37
N HIS A 323 51.88 -56.99 58.18
CA HIS A 323 52.29 -58.25 57.60
C HIS A 323 53.07 -59.01 58.69
N VAL A 324 53.30 -60.32 58.50
CA VAL A 324 54.09 -61.23 59.38
C VAL A 324 53.26 -61.78 60.55
N ALA A 325 53.29 -63.08 60.88
CA ALA A 325 54.03 -64.21 60.29
C ALA A 325 53.07 -65.27 59.70
#